data_AF-A0A7V4XBR5-F1
#
_entry.id   AF-A0A7V4XBR5-F1
#
_cell.length_a   1.000
_cell.length_b   1.000
_cell.length_c   1.000
_cell.angle_alpha   90.00
_cell.angle_beta   90.00
_cell.angle_gamma   90.00
#
_symmetry.space_group_name_H-M   'P 1'
#
loop_
_entity.id
_entity.type
_entity.pdbx_description
1 polymer ?
#
loop_
_entity_poly.entity_id
_entity_poly.type
_entity_poly.pdbx_seq_one_letter_code
_entity_poly.pdbx_strand_id
1 'polypeptide(L)'
;MSQLENQVKQFRRELLDGNTDAVNKLADAYGKTWAKLKTDLDNITAKYWAARNAGEEISPSWLFQQERYAALMRQCETELRRLAQLSSGTTADEQLRAIGLASEYSYQLTLTALGNAPPGLSVNWHRLPKETMINMVGKLSDGSPLAELMQRYGDEASKGISDALTVGIATGQNPRRIAALCRAAFGKGLDNILAICRTETLRSYRTTSLESYRANSHVVDGWIWHSALGKYTCAACWSKHGSFHTLDEELNDHVCGRCARIPKTKSWQELFPNVDLSGIKETSVNIVSGADEFGWLPDETQRFILGKTKYEAYKAGILDIRDIAGIQKSEVWGNAVRIRNLDELGLRNWKSETPPPPPPKTPLTPRTHLSSGSLRRQIAGLSTEEQKSIISQYVQSRSTRRASSVLAHGMDYAEPMKRIEWEGIKYHYSGGIQPVVDTIHQLATSPRIPRALTKHTTDVFFSSQRNKLDIYWEQEYGIPDFISLATGGDGRIVVYNSRYLKLDSMAHEMGHNLAKAVYGTTKSPFTSDFGAAVASGEPSVSSYARKSIAEDFAESVSVYITDAKRLKANAPKRYAVINKLIKDRTYAG
;
A
#
# COMPACT_ATOMS: atom_id res chain seq x y z
N MET A 1 12.39 -8.13 -13.91
CA MET A 1 12.56 -8.51 -12.49
C MET A 1 13.28 -9.84 -12.46
N SER A 2 14.45 -9.87 -11.83
CA SER A 2 15.35 -11.02 -11.81
C SER A 2 14.85 -12.13 -10.88
N GLN A 3 15.39 -13.34 -11.04
CA GLN A 3 15.14 -14.47 -10.13
C GLN A 3 15.52 -14.11 -8.67
N LEU A 4 16.63 -13.40 -8.49
CA LEU A 4 17.12 -12.95 -7.20
C LEU A 4 16.12 -11.99 -6.52
N GLU A 5 15.60 -11.00 -7.24
CA GLU A 5 14.58 -10.08 -6.71
C GLU A 5 13.28 -10.80 -6.33
N ASN A 6 12.85 -11.79 -7.12
CA ASN A 6 11.68 -12.60 -6.81
C ASN A 6 11.89 -13.42 -5.53
N GLN A 7 13.07 -14.02 -5.36
CA GLN A 7 13.42 -14.79 -4.17
C GLN A 7 13.47 -13.89 -2.92
N VAL A 8 14.04 -12.69 -3.02
CA VAL A 8 14.03 -11.71 -1.91
C VAL A 8 12.60 -11.32 -1.55
N LYS A 9 11.71 -11.14 -2.54
CA LYS A 9 10.29 -10.84 -2.28
C LYS A 9 9.57 -12.00 -1.60
N GLN A 10 9.83 -13.23 -2.03
CA GLN A 10 9.27 -14.43 -1.41
C GLN A 10 9.70 -14.54 0.07
N PHE A 11 11.01 -14.47 0.34
CA PHE A 11 11.55 -14.56 1.71
C PHE A 11 11.03 -13.46 2.62
N ARG A 12 10.86 -12.25 2.08
CA ARG A 12 10.19 -11.17 2.81
C ARG A 12 8.74 -11.51 3.14
N ARG A 13 8.00 -12.18 2.25
CA ARG A 13 6.62 -12.60 2.52
C ARG A 13 6.57 -13.64 3.63
N GLU A 14 7.39 -14.69 3.55
CA GLU A 14 7.47 -15.74 4.57
C GLU A 14 7.85 -15.21 5.97
N LEU A 15 8.71 -14.18 6.04
CA LEU A 15 9.01 -13.49 7.29
C LEU A 15 7.79 -12.73 7.85
N LEU A 16 6.99 -12.11 6.97
CA LEU A 16 5.79 -11.35 7.33
C LEU A 16 4.61 -12.24 7.73
N ASP A 17 4.47 -13.40 7.09
CA ASP A 17 3.37 -14.32 7.36
C ASP A 17 3.45 -14.82 8.81
N GLY A 18 4.62 -15.23 9.29
CA GLY A 18 4.78 -15.61 10.71
C GLY A 18 4.57 -14.44 11.69
N ASN A 19 4.93 -13.21 11.31
CA ASN A 19 4.63 -12.04 12.13
C ASN A 19 3.11 -11.78 12.24
N THR A 20 2.31 -12.19 11.25
CA THR A 20 0.85 -12.02 11.26
C THR A 20 0.20 -12.86 12.36
N ASP A 21 0.67 -14.09 12.58
CA ASP A 21 0.16 -14.95 13.66
C ASP A 21 0.47 -14.37 15.05
N ALA A 22 1.69 -13.86 15.24
CA ALA A 22 2.09 -13.16 16.46
C ALA A 22 1.23 -11.91 16.71
N VAL A 23 1.00 -11.10 15.66
CA VAL A 23 0.13 -9.91 15.73
C VAL A 23 -1.29 -10.30 16.12
N ASN A 24 -1.87 -11.33 15.51
CA ASN A 24 -3.22 -11.80 15.82
C ASN A 24 -3.34 -12.29 17.27
N LYS A 25 -2.36 -13.04 17.76
CA LYS A 25 -2.30 -13.52 19.15
C LYS A 25 -2.26 -12.35 20.15
N LEU A 26 -1.43 -11.34 19.89
CA LEU A 26 -1.34 -10.16 20.76
C LEU A 26 -2.61 -9.30 20.69
N ALA A 27 -3.16 -9.09 19.49
CA ALA A 27 -4.40 -8.32 19.30
C ALA A 27 -5.60 -8.98 20.01
N ASP A 28 -5.74 -10.31 19.95
CA ASP A 28 -6.78 -11.07 20.65
C ASP A 28 -6.62 -10.94 22.18
N ALA A 29 -5.40 -11.09 22.70
CA ALA A 29 -5.13 -10.91 24.13
C ALA A 29 -5.49 -9.48 24.60
N TYR A 30 -5.11 -8.47 23.82
CA TYR A 30 -5.48 -7.07 24.08
C TYR A 30 -6.99 -6.85 24.03
N GLY A 31 -7.70 -7.45 23.07
CA GLY A 31 -9.15 -7.38 22.95
C GLY A 31 -9.86 -7.98 24.17
N LYS A 32 -9.39 -9.14 24.65
CA LYS A 32 -9.90 -9.80 25.86
C LYS A 32 -9.66 -8.96 27.12
N THR A 33 -8.48 -8.37 27.26
CA THR A 33 -8.19 -7.45 28.36
C THR A 33 -9.08 -6.22 28.32
N TRP A 34 -9.25 -5.59 27.14
CA TRP A 34 -10.14 -4.45 26.99
C TRP A 34 -11.60 -4.79 27.36
N ALA A 35 -12.10 -5.96 26.96
CA ALA A 35 -13.45 -6.41 27.30
C ALA A 35 -13.67 -6.49 28.82
N LYS A 36 -12.68 -6.97 29.57
CA LYS A 36 -12.72 -6.99 31.05
C LYS A 36 -12.73 -5.56 31.61
N LEU A 37 -11.79 -4.72 31.21
CA LEU A 37 -11.67 -3.34 31.71
C LEU A 37 -12.90 -2.49 31.38
N LYS A 38 -13.53 -2.73 30.22
CA LYS A 38 -14.75 -2.05 29.81
C LYS A 38 -15.90 -2.30 30.78
N THR A 39 -16.07 -3.53 31.27
CA THR A 39 -17.12 -3.87 32.24
C THR A 39 -16.98 -3.04 33.52
N ASP A 40 -15.76 -2.92 34.04
CA ASP A 40 -15.48 -2.12 35.23
C ASP A 40 -15.64 -0.62 34.98
N LEU A 41 -15.27 -0.15 33.80
CA LEU A 41 -15.47 1.23 33.35
C LEU A 41 -16.97 1.58 33.21
N ASP A 42 -17.76 0.69 32.62
CA ASP A 42 -19.21 0.84 32.50
C ASP A 42 -19.85 0.93 33.90
N ASN A 43 -19.38 0.11 34.85
CA ASN A 43 -19.85 0.12 36.23
C ASN A 43 -19.54 1.45 36.95
N ILE A 44 -18.32 1.98 36.81
CA ILE A 44 -17.93 3.26 37.44
C ILE A 44 -18.73 4.41 36.82
N THR A 45 -18.85 4.44 35.50
CA THR A 45 -19.61 5.48 34.81
C THR A 45 -21.10 5.40 35.15
N ALA A 46 -21.70 4.22 35.27
CA ALA A 46 -23.09 4.06 35.71
C ALA A 46 -23.34 4.64 37.12
N LYS A 47 -22.44 4.34 38.08
CA LYS A 47 -22.51 4.92 39.43
C LYS A 47 -22.38 6.45 39.42
N TYR A 48 -21.47 6.97 38.62
CA TYR A 48 -21.31 8.42 38.45
C TYR A 48 -22.62 9.08 37.99
N TRP A 49 -23.31 8.50 37.01
CA TRP A 49 -24.59 9.05 36.54
C TRP A 49 -25.72 8.89 37.53
N ALA A 50 -25.76 7.79 38.29
CA ALA A 50 -26.73 7.62 39.37
C ALA A 50 -26.57 8.71 40.44
N ALA A 51 -25.34 8.95 40.91
CA ALA A 51 -25.03 9.99 41.89
C ALA A 51 -25.35 11.40 41.36
N ARG A 52 -24.96 11.68 40.11
CA ARG A 52 -25.28 12.96 39.45
C ARG A 52 -26.80 13.18 39.31
N ASN A 53 -27.56 12.14 38.96
CA ASN A 53 -29.02 12.21 38.85
C ASN A 53 -29.70 12.35 40.22
N ALA A 54 -29.08 11.87 41.30
CA ALA A 54 -29.53 12.05 42.67
C ALA A 54 -29.21 13.45 43.22
N GLY A 55 -28.55 14.31 42.45
CA GLY A 55 -28.16 15.67 42.85
C GLY A 55 -26.94 15.73 43.76
N GLU A 56 -26.16 14.65 43.85
CA GLU A 56 -24.90 14.63 44.60
C GLU A 56 -23.85 15.53 43.94
N GLU A 57 -23.04 16.20 44.76
CA GLU A 57 -21.92 17.01 44.28
C GLU A 57 -20.78 16.09 43.82
N ILE A 58 -20.52 16.05 42.51
CA ILE A 58 -19.50 15.18 41.93
C ILE A 58 -18.21 15.96 41.65
N SER A 59 -17.15 15.61 42.37
CA SER A 59 -15.80 16.15 42.21
C SER A 59 -14.81 15.07 41.74
N PRO A 60 -13.59 15.42 41.28
CA PRO A 60 -12.55 14.42 41.03
C PRO A 60 -12.27 13.54 42.26
N SER A 61 -12.36 14.09 43.49
CA SER A 61 -12.23 13.31 44.72
C SER A 61 -13.35 12.29 44.93
N TRP A 62 -14.56 12.53 44.40
CA TRP A 62 -15.64 11.53 44.40
C TRP A 62 -15.23 10.25 43.69
N LEU A 63 -14.46 10.34 42.59
CA LEU A 63 -13.94 9.20 41.85
C LEU A 63 -12.85 8.46 42.64
N PHE A 64 -11.91 9.18 43.23
CA PHE A 64 -10.83 8.59 44.05
C PHE A 64 -11.35 7.94 45.34
N GLN A 65 -12.49 8.39 45.86
CA GLN A 65 -13.18 7.78 46.99
C GLN A 65 -13.94 6.49 46.63
N GLN A 66 -14.09 6.16 45.34
CA GLN A 66 -14.68 4.90 44.93
C GLN A 66 -13.67 3.76 45.04
N GLU A 67 -13.91 2.78 45.92
CA GLU A 67 -13.12 1.53 45.99
C GLU A 67 -12.97 0.86 44.62
N ARG A 68 -13.99 0.99 43.76
CA ARG A 68 -14.02 0.44 42.41
C ARG A 68 -13.05 1.12 41.44
N TYR A 69 -12.76 2.41 41.61
CA TYR A 69 -11.76 3.09 40.78
C TYR A 69 -10.36 2.57 41.10
N ALA A 70 -10.02 2.47 42.39
CA ALA A 70 -8.75 1.88 42.81
C ALA A 70 -8.64 0.40 42.37
N ALA A 71 -9.73 -0.36 42.41
CA ALA A 71 -9.77 -1.73 41.89
C ALA A 71 -9.57 -1.79 40.37
N LEU A 72 -10.23 -0.92 39.59
CA LEU A 72 -10.05 -0.81 38.14
C LEU A 72 -8.59 -0.51 37.79
N MET A 73 -7.96 0.47 38.46
CA MET A 73 -6.58 0.84 38.18
C MET A 73 -5.61 -0.30 38.47
N ARG A 74 -5.77 -1.00 39.61
CA ARG A 74 -4.97 -2.20 39.93
C ARG A 74 -5.17 -3.33 38.91
N GLN A 75 -6.41 -3.53 38.44
CA GLN A 75 -6.71 -4.53 37.43
C GLN A 75 -6.12 -4.14 36.07
N CYS A 76 -6.17 -2.87 35.70
CA CYS A 76 -5.56 -2.33 34.50
C CYS A 76 -4.05 -2.56 34.49
N GLU A 77 -3.36 -2.20 35.58
CA GLU A 77 -1.93 -2.46 35.75
C GLU A 77 -1.60 -3.96 35.67
N THR A 78 -2.37 -4.80 36.34
CA THR A 78 -2.16 -6.26 36.36
C THR A 78 -2.29 -6.86 34.95
N GLU A 79 -3.35 -6.49 34.22
CA GLU A 79 -3.57 -7.03 32.87
C GLU A 79 -2.56 -6.47 31.87
N LEU A 80 -2.15 -5.20 31.98
CA LEU A 80 -1.11 -4.61 31.13
C LEU A 80 0.26 -5.25 31.38
N ARG A 81 0.61 -5.56 32.63
CA ARG A 81 1.83 -6.34 32.94
C ARG A 81 1.80 -7.74 32.34
N ARG A 82 0.66 -8.43 32.38
CA ARG A 82 0.48 -9.74 31.72
C ARG A 82 0.65 -9.63 30.21
N LEU A 83 0.07 -8.59 29.59
CA LEU A 83 0.23 -8.34 28.16
C LEU A 83 1.68 -8.02 27.79
N ALA A 84 2.40 -7.25 28.61
CA ALA A 84 3.83 -6.98 28.41
C ALA A 84 4.66 -8.29 28.44
N GLN A 85 4.41 -9.17 29.40
CA GLN A 85 5.07 -10.49 29.49
C GLN A 85 4.77 -11.37 28.28
N LEU A 86 3.48 -11.48 27.90
CA LEU A 86 3.07 -12.23 26.71
C LEU A 86 3.71 -11.68 25.43
N SER A 87 3.77 -10.35 25.30
CA SER A 87 4.38 -9.67 24.16
C SER A 87 5.88 -9.90 24.08
N SER A 88 6.57 -9.88 25.22
CA SER A 88 7.99 -10.19 25.30
C SER A 88 8.27 -11.64 24.87
N GLY A 89 7.51 -12.62 25.39
CA GLY A 89 7.67 -14.02 25.01
C GLY A 89 7.37 -14.27 23.54
N THR A 90 6.26 -13.72 23.03
CA THR A 90 5.88 -13.84 21.61
C THR A 90 6.92 -13.20 20.69
N THR A 91 7.51 -12.07 21.09
CA THR A 91 8.58 -11.43 20.32
C THR A 91 9.83 -12.30 20.30
N ALA A 92 10.23 -12.88 21.44
CA ALA A 92 11.38 -13.77 21.51
C ALA A 92 11.21 -15.01 20.61
N ASP A 93 10.02 -15.63 20.61
CA ASP A 93 9.70 -16.76 19.74
C ASP A 93 9.85 -16.39 18.26
N GLU A 94 9.33 -15.22 17.85
CA GLU A 94 9.45 -14.72 16.48
C GLU A 94 10.90 -14.39 16.10
N GLN A 95 11.70 -13.85 17.02
CA GLN A 95 13.13 -13.63 16.80
C GLN A 95 13.86 -14.96 16.54
N LEU A 96 13.59 -16.00 17.33
CA LEU A 96 14.18 -17.33 17.14
C LEU A 96 13.82 -17.94 15.78
N ARG A 97 12.56 -17.78 15.35
CA ARG A 97 12.12 -18.18 14.01
C ARG A 97 12.85 -17.39 12.92
N ALA A 98 12.92 -16.08 13.06
CA ALA A 98 13.58 -15.18 12.12
C ALA A 98 15.08 -15.46 11.97
N ILE A 99 15.78 -15.80 13.06
CA ILE A 99 17.17 -16.26 13.04
C ILE A 99 17.30 -17.54 12.20
N GLY A 100 16.40 -18.51 12.40
CA GLY A 100 16.39 -19.75 11.61
C GLY A 100 16.22 -19.51 10.11
N LEU A 101 15.27 -18.65 9.74
CA LEU A 101 15.04 -18.27 8.34
C LEU A 101 16.23 -17.51 7.75
N ALA A 102 16.81 -16.57 8.49
CA ALA A 102 17.96 -15.79 8.03
C ALA A 102 19.17 -16.66 7.67
N SER A 103 19.47 -17.69 8.46
CA SER A 103 20.57 -18.61 8.16
C SER A 103 20.38 -19.37 6.84
N GLU A 104 19.17 -19.86 6.57
CA GLU A 104 18.88 -20.58 5.32
C GLU A 104 18.83 -19.63 4.12
N TYR A 105 18.11 -18.51 4.25
CA TYR A 105 17.97 -17.55 3.15
C TYR A 105 19.28 -16.88 2.78
N SER A 106 20.19 -16.65 3.73
CA SER A 106 21.50 -16.06 3.43
C SER A 106 22.33 -16.94 2.49
N TYR A 107 22.26 -18.26 2.67
CA TYR A 107 22.88 -19.22 1.76
C TYR A 107 22.22 -19.21 0.37
N GLN A 108 20.89 -19.34 0.33
CA GLN A 108 20.12 -19.42 -0.93
C GLN A 108 20.23 -18.14 -1.78
N LEU A 109 20.21 -16.96 -1.15
CA LEU A 109 20.44 -15.68 -1.82
C LEU A 109 21.86 -15.57 -2.35
N THR A 110 22.86 -16.10 -1.62
CA THR A 110 24.26 -16.07 -2.07
C THR A 110 24.47 -16.94 -3.30
N LEU A 111 23.93 -18.17 -3.31
CA LEU A 111 23.97 -19.04 -4.48
C LEU A 111 23.31 -18.40 -5.70
N THR A 112 22.14 -17.80 -5.51
CA THR A 112 21.42 -17.13 -6.59
C THR A 112 22.14 -15.87 -7.07
N ALA A 113 22.83 -15.16 -6.17
CA ALA A 113 23.63 -13.99 -6.51
C ALA A 113 24.93 -14.34 -7.26
N LEU A 114 25.56 -15.48 -6.96
CA LEU A 114 26.73 -16.01 -7.69
C LEU A 114 26.42 -16.38 -9.15
N GLY A 115 25.16 -16.72 -9.45
CA GLY A 115 24.75 -17.16 -10.78
C GLY A 115 25.21 -18.59 -11.09
N ASN A 116 25.40 -18.89 -12.37
CA ASN A 116 25.76 -20.22 -12.82
C ASN A 116 27.23 -20.52 -12.52
N ALA A 117 27.48 -21.56 -11.73
CA ALA A 117 28.83 -22.05 -11.44
C ALA A 117 29.51 -22.60 -12.71
N PRO A 118 30.81 -22.30 -12.94
CA PRO A 118 31.58 -22.94 -13.98
C PRO A 118 31.67 -24.47 -13.73
N PRO A 119 31.75 -25.30 -14.78
CA PRO A 119 31.84 -26.75 -14.61
C PRO A 119 33.00 -27.17 -13.71
N GLY A 120 32.73 -28.00 -12.70
CA GLY A 120 33.74 -28.54 -11.79
C GLY A 120 34.17 -27.61 -10.65
N LEU A 121 33.64 -26.39 -10.58
CA LEU A 121 33.87 -25.47 -9.46
C LEU A 121 32.69 -25.47 -8.49
N SER A 122 32.98 -25.49 -7.20
CA SER A 122 31.99 -25.39 -6.13
C SER A 122 32.48 -24.43 -5.05
N VAL A 123 31.55 -23.69 -4.46
CA VAL A 123 31.84 -22.73 -3.40
C VAL A 123 31.52 -23.35 -2.06
N ASN A 124 32.47 -23.30 -1.13
CA ASN A 124 32.26 -23.75 0.25
C ASN A 124 31.56 -22.66 1.06
N TRP A 125 30.42 -23.01 1.67
CA TRP A 125 29.65 -22.13 2.54
C TRP A 125 29.70 -22.60 3.98
N HIS A 126 30.16 -21.73 4.89
CA HIS A 126 30.18 -21.98 6.31
C HIS A 126 28.81 -21.63 6.94
N ARG A 127 28.10 -22.65 7.43
CA ARG A 127 26.85 -22.45 8.20
C ARG A 127 27.19 -22.31 9.69
N LEU A 128 26.93 -21.13 10.24
CA LEU A 128 27.06 -20.89 11.67
C LEU A 128 26.05 -21.74 12.47
N PRO A 129 26.45 -22.38 13.58
CA PRO A 129 25.52 -23.11 14.44
C PRO A 129 24.40 -22.20 14.93
N LYS A 130 23.17 -22.71 14.96
CA LYS A 130 21.99 -21.94 15.37
C LYS A 130 22.15 -21.34 16.77
N GLU A 131 22.71 -22.09 17.71
CA GLU A 131 22.97 -21.62 19.08
C GLU A 131 23.97 -20.44 19.12
N THR A 132 25.00 -20.47 18.28
CA THR A 132 25.93 -19.35 18.13
C THR A 132 25.19 -18.10 17.64
N MET A 133 24.30 -18.25 16.65
CA MET A 133 23.50 -17.12 16.14
C MET A 133 22.52 -16.59 17.19
N ILE A 134 21.87 -17.46 17.96
CA ILE A 134 20.99 -17.06 19.06
C ILE A 134 21.79 -16.30 20.12
N ASN A 135 22.95 -16.80 20.53
CA ASN A 135 23.79 -16.15 21.52
C ASN A 135 24.35 -14.81 21.01
N MET A 136 24.72 -14.71 19.73
CA MET A 136 25.17 -13.47 19.11
C MET A 136 24.05 -12.44 19.04
N VAL A 137 22.88 -12.82 18.50
CA VAL A 137 21.72 -11.91 18.44
C VAL A 137 21.26 -11.55 19.84
N GLY A 138 21.25 -12.48 20.79
CA GLY A 138 20.95 -12.25 22.20
C GLY A 138 21.89 -11.24 22.84
N LYS A 139 23.22 -11.38 22.66
CA LYS A 139 24.23 -10.42 23.13
C LYS A 139 24.16 -9.06 22.44
N LEU A 140 23.86 -9.04 21.14
CA LEU A 140 23.62 -7.81 20.37
C LEU A 140 22.27 -7.16 20.69
N SER A 141 21.35 -7.93 21.28
CA SER A 141 20.06 -7.48 21.83
C SER A 141 20.16 -7.17 23.33
N ASP A 142 21.30 -7.43 23.96
CA ASP A 142 21.57 -7.17 25.38
C ASP A 142 21.83 -5.67 25.53
N GLY A 143 20.72 -4.95 25.66
CA GLY A 143 20.64 -3.51 25.46
C GLY A 143 19.29 -3.06 24.90
N SER A 144 18.45 -3.98 24.41
CA SER A 144 17.03 -3.71 24.17
C SER A 144 16.30 -3.95 25.49
N PRO A 145 15.81 -2.91 26.18
CA PRO A 145 15.03 -3.08 27.40
C PRO A 145 13.64 -3.60 27.03
N LEU A 146 13.52 -4.69 26.28
CA LEU A 146 12.26 -5.13 25.67
C LEU A 146 11.19 -5.32 26.75
N ALA A 147 11.53 -6.00 27.85
CA ALA A 147 10.62 -6.17 28.98
C ALA A 147 10.27 -4.83 29.66
N GLU A 148 11.26 -3.97 29.94
CA GLU A 148 11.03 -2.68 30.60
C GLU A 148 10.29 -1.68 29.69
N LEU A 149 10.48 -1.79 28.38
CA LEU A 149 9.85 -0.97 27.36
C LEU A 149 8.40 -1.40 27.16
N MET A 150 8.15 -2.72 27.06
CA MET A 150 6.79 -3.25 27.08
C MET A 150 6.07 -2.85 28.37
N GLN A 151 6.77 -2.86 29.51
CA GLN A 151 6.24 -2.37 30.78
C GLN A 151 5.93 -0.87 30.74
N ARG A 152 6.85 -0.03 30.24
CA ARG A 152 6.66 1.43 30.11
C ARG A 152 5.42 1.77 29.29
N TYR A 153 5.20 1.09 28.16
CA TYR A 153 4.00 1.31 27.35
C TYR A 153 2.73 0.82 28.04
N GLY A 154 2.83 -0.22 28.88
CA GLY A 154 1.77 -0.59 29.82
C GLY A 154 1.46 0.54 30.80
N ASP A 155 2.47 1.11 31.44
CA ASP A 155 2.30 2.20 32.41
C ASP A 155 1.70 3.47 31.74
N GLU A 156 2.14 3.80 30.52
CA GLU A 156 1.57 4.90 29.72
C GLU A 156 0.10 4.65 29.35
N ALA A 157 -0.27 3.41 28.99
CA ALA A 157 -1.64 3.05 28.70
C ALA A 157 -2.53 3.15 29.95
N SER A 158 -2.04 2.69 31.11
CA SER A 158 -2.72 2.83 32.40
C SER A 158 -2.94 4.29 32.76
N LYS A 159 -1.89 5.12 32.65
CA LYS A 159 -1.98 6.56 32.88
C LYS A 159 -2.98 7.23 31.94
N GLY A 160 -2.95 6.90 30.65
CA GLY A 160 -3.88 7.45 29.66
C GLY A 160 -5.35 7.11 29.95
N ILE A 161 -5.63 5.91 30.48
CA ILE A 161 -6.97 5.53 30.95
C ILE A 161 -7.36 6.37 32.18
N SER A 162 -6.46 6.52 33.15
CA SER A 162 -6.68 7.33 34.34
C SER A 162 -6.98 8.79 34.00
N ASP A 163 -6.20 9.38 33.10
CA ASP A 163 -6.37 10.77 32.64
C ASP A 163 -7.71 10.94 31.91
N ALA A 164 -8.05 10.02 31.00
CA ALA A 164 -9.31 10.05 30.27
C ALA A 164 -10.53 9.94 31.19
N LEU A 165 -10.45 9.09 32.21
CA LEU A 165 -11.47 8.95 33.26
C LEU A 165 -11.62 10.23 34.09
N THR A 166 -10.50 10.74 34.60
CA THR A 166 -10.46 11.91 35.49
C THR A 166 -10.98 13.15 34.78
N VAL A 167 -10.46 13.45 33.58
CA VAL A 167 -10.90 14.60 32.78
C VAL A 167 -12.34 14.43 32.34
N GLY A 168 -12.74 13.22 31.91
CA GLY A 168 -14.10 12.93 31.47
C GLY A 168 -15.14 13.19 32.55
N ILE A 169 -14.87 12.74 33.77
CA ILE A 169 -15.73 12.92 34.95
C ILE A 169 -15.75 14.39 35.39
N ALA A 170 -14.59 15.03 35.50
CA ALA A 170 -14.48 16.43 35.91
C ALA A 170 -15.20 17.39 34.95
N THR A 171 -15.19 17.07 33.65
CA THR A 171 -15.86 17.89 32.62
C THR A 171 -17.29 17.43 32.30
N GLY A 172 -17.79 16.42 33.02
CA GLY A 172 -19.17 15.94 32.88
C GLY A 172 -19.48 15.29 31.52
N GLN A 173 -18.50 14.67 30.87
CA GLN A 173 -18.65 14.04 29.56
C GLN A 173 -19.58 12.82 29.58
N ASN A 174 -20.20 12.53 28.43
CA ASN A 174 -21.02 11.33 28.25
C ASN A 174 -20.18 10.04 28.43
N PRO A 175 -20.71 8.97 29.07
CA PRO A 175 -19.99 7.70 29.29
C PRO A 175 -19.41 7.09 28.02
N ARG A 176 -20.18 7.17 26.92
CA ARG A 176 -19.73 6.64 25.63
C ARG A 176 -18.49 7.37 25.13
N ARG A 177 -18.38 8.67 25.43
CA ARG A 177 -17.20 9.47 25.09
C ARG A 177 -16.01 9.11 25.99
N ILE A 178 -16.22 8.97 27.30
CA ILE A 178 -15.17 8.56 28.25
C ILE A 178 -14.63 7.17 27.88
N ALA A 179 -15.51 6.21 27.59
CA ALA A 179 -15.13 4.88 27.14
C ALA A 179 -14.37 4.89 25.81
N ALA A 180 -14.75 5.74 24.86
CA ALA A 180 -14.02 5.90 23.60
C ALA A 180 -12.60 6.47 23.81
N LEU A 181 -12.44 7.44 24.72
CA LEU A 181 -11.13 8.01 25.06
C LEU A 181 -10.22 6.99 25.78
N CYS A 182 -10.78 6.24 26.74
CA CYS A 182 -10.06 5.16 27.42
C CYS A 182 -9.62 4.08 26.42
N ARG A 183 -10.49 3.70 25.47
CA ARG A 183 -10.16 2.75 24.41
C ARG A 183 -9.03 3.24 23.51
N ALA A 184 -9.05 4.52 23.16
CA ALA A 184 -8.01 5.13 22.34
C ALA A 184 -6.66 5.16 23.07
N ALA A 185 -6.64 5.48 24.37
CA ALA A 185 -5.43 5.43 25.19
C ALA A 185 -4.86 4.01 25.29
N PHE A 186 -5.71 3.02 25.56
CA PHE A 186 -5.31 1.62 25.60
C PHE A 186 -4.79 1.11 24.25
N GLY A 187 -5.46 1.49 23.14
CA GLY A 187 -5.09 1.11 21.78
C GLY A 187 -3.71 1.60 21.34
N LYS A 188 -3.28 2.80 21.78
CA LYS A 188 -1.93 3.30 21.50
C LYS A 188 -0.83 2.40 22.05
N GLY A 189 -1.06 1.80 23.23
CA GLY A 189 -0.15 0.82 23.81
C GLY A 189 0.03 -0.39 22.89
N LEU A 190 -1.08 -0.94 22.37
CA LEU A 190 -1.04 -2.06 21.41
C LEU A 190 -0.24 -1.70 20.15
N ASP A 191 -0.51 -0.55 19.54
CA ASP A 191 0.17 -0.12 18.30
C ASP A 191 1.70 -0.08 18.50
N ASN A 192 2.16 0.44 19.63
CA ASN A 192 3.58 0.48 19.98
C ASN A 192 4.16 -0.93 20.16
N ILE A 193 3.46 -1.81 20.88
CA ILE A 193 3.91 -3.21 21.08
C ILE A 193 4.05 -3.94 19.75
N LEU A 194 3.06 -3.83 18.87
CA LEU A 194 3.09 -4.49 17.56
C LEU A 194 4.25 -3.95 16.71
N ALA A 195 4.52 -2.64 16.77
CA ALA A 195 5.64 -2.02 16.07
C ALA A 195 7.00 -2.52 16.59
N ILE A 196 7.15 -2.68 17.91
CA ILE A 196 8.37 -3.19 18.54
C ILE A 196 8.59 -4.65 18.17
N CYS A 197 7.57 -5.50 18.36
CA CYS A 197 7.66 -6.92 18.02
C CYS A 197 8.15 -7.10 16.59
N ARG A 198 7.51 -6.40 15.64
CA ARG A 198 7.91 -6.43 14.23
C ARG A 198 9.32 -5.90 13.99
N THR A 199 9.71 -4.80 14.64
CA THR A 199 11.03 -4.19 14.46
C THR A 199 12.14 -5.11 14.99
N GLU A 200 11.95 -5.71 16.16
CA GLU A 200 12.92 -6.63 16.75
C GLU A 200 13.02 -7.95 15.98
N THR A 201 11.91 -8.51 15.49
CA THR A 201 11.95 -9.68 14.59
C THR A 201 12.76 -9.38 13.32
N LEU A 202 12.52 -8.22 12.69
CA LEU A 202 13.24 -7.81 11.48
C LEU A 202 14.71 -7.50 11.77
N ARG A 203 15.03 -6.93 12.94
CA ARG A 203 16.41 -6.70 13.38
C ARG A 203 17.14 -8.02 13.56
N SER A 204 16.57 -8.99 14.27
CA SER A 204 17.18 -10.32 14.46
C SER A 204 17.47 -11.00 13.12
N TYR A 205 16.49 -11.01 12.20
CA TYR A 205 16.71 -11.53 10.83
C TYR A 205 17.91 -10.85 10.16
N ARG A 206 17.93 -9.50 10.17
CA ARG A 206 18.95 -8.68 9.51
C ARG A 206 20.34 -8.89 10.11
N THR A 207 20.44 -8.94 11.43
CA THR A 207 21.71 -9.16 12.13
C THR A 207 22.24 -10.55 11.80
N THR A 208 21.39 -11.59 11.87
CA THR A 208 21.78 -12.96 11.52
C THR A 208 22.23 -13.09 10.06
N SER A 209 21.56 -12.42 9.11
CA SER A 209 22.02 -12.42 7.72
C SER A 209 23.39 -11.76 7.55
N LEU A 210 23.64 -10.64 8.24
CA LEU A 210 24.93 -9.96 8.16
C LEU A 210 26.06 -10.82 8.76
N GLU A 211 25.83 -11.45 9.91
CA GLU A 211 26.80 -12.37 10.51
C GLU A 211 27.07 -13.61 9.63
N SER A 212 26.04 -14.11 8.95
CA SER A 212 26.21 -15.19 7.97
C SER A 212 27.09 -14.75 6.80
N TYR A 213 26.96 -13.50 6.34
CA TYR A 213 27.83 -12.95 5.29
C TYR A 213 29.26 -12.69 5.80
N ARG A 214 29.43 -12.20 7.03
CA ARG A 214 30.75 -12.01 7.67
C ARG A 214 31.54 -13.30 7.79
N ALA A 215 30.89 -14.36 8.27
CA ALA A 215 31.48 -15.71 8.35
C ALA A 215 31.82 -16.31 6.98
N ASN A 216 31.30 -15.73 5.90
CA ASN A 216 31.55 -16.13 4.52
C ASN A 216 32.16 -14.99 3.69
N SER A 217 32.96 -14.12 4.30
CA SER A 217 33.65 -13.01 3.64
C SER A 217 34.66 -13.44 2.57
N HIS A 218 35.04 -14.73 2.54
CA HIS A 218 35.76 -15.32 1.43
C HIS A 218 34.92 -15.40 0.15
N VAL A 219 33.59 -15.47 0.26
CA VAL A 219 32.62 -15.53 -0.85
C VAL A 219 31.89 -14.21 -1.09
N VAL A 220 31.49 -13.55 -0.01
CA VAL A 220 30.64 -12.35 -0.01
C VAL A 220 31.53 -11.13 0.25
N ASP A 221 31.51 -10.16 -0.66
CA ASP A 221 32.30 -8.93 -0.57
C ASP A 221 31.56 -7.83 0.23
N GLY A 222 30.22 -7.88 0.20
CA GLY A 222 29.37 -6.95 0.92
C GLY A 222 27.91 -7.26 0.66
N TRP A 223 27.07 -6.23 0.69
CA TRP A 223 25.65 -6.38 0.40
C TRP A 223 25.09 -5.15 -0.31
N ILE A 224 24.02 -5.38 -1.07
CA ILE A 224 23.24 -4.36 -1.76
C ILE A 224 21.95 -4.12 -0.98
N TRP A 225 21.63 -2.84 -0.73
CA TRP A 225 20.38 -2.47 -0.08
C TRP A 225 19.20 -2.69 -1.04
N HIS A 226 18.21 -3.48 -0.62
CA HIS A 226 17.05 -3.78 -1.44
C HIS A 226 15.74 -3.29 -0.79
N SER A 227 15.03 -2.45 -1.54
CA SER A 227 13.73 -1.89 -1.20
C SER A 227 12.66 -2.27 -2.22
N ALA A 228 11.37 -2.14 -1.86
CA ALA A 228 10.26 -2.61 -2.72
C ALA A 228 10.03 -1.78 -4.00
N LEU A 229 10.51 -0.53 -4.05
CA LEU A 229 10.38 0.40 -5.18
C LEU A 229 8.94 0.58 -5.71
N GLY A 230 7.97 0.70 -4.80
CA GLY A 230 6.59 1.05 -5.15
C GLY A 230 6.31 2.55 -5.01
N LYS A 231 5.17 3.02 -5.55
CA LYS A 231 4.68 4.41 -5.37
C LYS A 231 4.61 4.85 -3.89
N TYR A 232 4.34 3.91 -2.98
CA TYR A 232 4.28 4.16 -1.52
C TYR A 232 5.60 3.87 -0.78
N THR A 233 6.67 3.54 -1.50
CA THR A 233 8.01 3.42 -0.91
C THR A 233 8.57 4.82 -0.70
N CYS A 234 9.04 5.11 0.51
CA CYS A 234 9.51 6.45 0.86
C CYS A 234 10.79 6.81 0.06
N ALA A 235 11.04 8.11 -0.15
CA ALA A 235 12.17 8.59 -0.93
C ALA A 235 13.53 8.14 -0.38
N ALA A 236 13.67 7.92 0.93
CA ALA A 236 14.91 7.41 1.52
C ALA A 236 15.20 5.95 1.12
N CYS A 237 14.17 5.11 0.98
CA CYS A 237 14.32 3.75 0.48
C CYS A 237 14.63 3.73 -1.03
N TRP A 238 14.07 4.65 -1.82
CA TRP A 238 14.48 4.84 -3.21
C TRP A 238 15.94 5.28 -3.33
N SER A 239 16.35 6.22 -2.49
CA SER A 239 17.73 6.71 -2.38
C SER A 239 18.74 5.59 -2.06
N LYS A 240 18.37 4.66 -1.17
CA LYS A 240 19.24 3.54 -0.76
C LYS A 240 19.17 2.33 -1.68
N HIS A 241 18.10 2.11 -2.44
CA HIS A 241 17.98 0.89 -3.24
C HIS A 241 19.16 0.75 -4.22
N GLY A 242 19.77 -0.42 -4.27
CA GLY A 242 20.89 -0.73 -5.15
C GLY A 242 22.25 -0.19 -4.64
N SER A 243 22.31 0.52 -3.50
CA SER A 243 23.61 0.94 -2.95
C SER A 243 24.37 -0.23 -2.34
N PHE A 244 25.66 -0.29 -2.64
CA PHE A 244 26.59 -1.22 -2.01
C PHE A 244 26.94 -0.76 -0.59
N HIS A 245 27.11 -1.73 0.29
CA HIS A 245 27.49 -1.58 1.68
C HIS A 245 28.48 -2.69 2.06
N THR A 246 29.48 -2.35 2.86
CA THR A 246 30.47 -3.32 3.32
C THR A 246 29.87 -4.25 4.38
N LEU A 247 30.61 -5.31 4.72
CA LEU A 247 30.22 -6.21 5.81
C LEU A 247 30.31 -5.55 7.20
N ASP A 248 30.90 -4.36 7.33
CA ASP A 248 30.94 -3.59 8.58
C ASP A 248 29.71 -2.70 8.77
N GLU A 249 28.92 -2.52 7.71
CA GLU A 249 27.74 -1.66 7.73
C GLU A 249 26.44 -2.40 8.06
N GLU A 250 25.66 -1.83 8.96
CA GLU A 250 24.33 -2.33 9.31
C GLU A 250 23.21 -1.72 8.44
N LEU A 251 22.21 -2.55 8.12
CA LEU A 251 20.96 -2.12 7.50
C LEU A 251 20.05 -1.53 8.58
N ASN A 252 20.25 -0.24 8.82
CA ASN A 252 19.52 0.58 9.78
C ASN A 252 18.21 1.12 9.19
N ASP A 253 17.22 0.24 8.97
CA ASP A 253 15.92 0.64 8.42
C ASP A 253 15.08 1.46 9.42
N HIS A 254 14.02 2.09 8.94
CA HIS A 254 13.03 2.72 9.82
C HIS A 254 12.20 1.66 10.59
N VAL A 255 11.47 2.11 11.62
CA VAL A 255 10.55 1.27 12.41
C VAL A 255 9.58 0.54 11.47
N CYS A 256 9.42 -0.78 11.67
CA CYS A 256 8.63 -1.67 10.81
C CYS A 256 9.05 -1.70 9.32
N GLY A 257 10.22 -1.13 8.99
CA GLY A 257 10.74 -1.01 7.64
C GLY A 257 11.03 -2.38 7.03
N ARG A 258 10.77 -2.53 5.73
CA ARG A 258 10.78 -3.84 5.06
C ARG A 258 11.99 -4.05 4.15
N CYS A 259 13.02 -3.22 4.24
CA CYS A 259 14.22 -3.36 3.40
C CYS A 259 15.01 -4.63 3.78
N ALA A 260 15.72 -5.18 2.80
CA ALA A 260 16.48 -6.41 2.92
C ALA A 260 17.90 -6.23 2.35
N ARG A 261 18.82 -7.11 2.76
CA ARG A 261 20.15 -7.21 2.17
C ARG A 261 20.12 -8.23 1.04
N ILE A 262 20.74 -7.89 -0.09
CA ILE A 262 21.10 -8.85 -1.13
C ILE A 262 22.62 -9.03 -1.05
N PRO A 263 23.16 -10.25 -0.97
CA PRO A 263 24.62 -10.42 -0.89
C PRO A 263 25.28 -9.96 -2.19
N LYS A 264 26.34 -9.16 -2.09
CA LYS A 264 27.24 -8.87 -3.20
C LYS A 264 28.37 -9.89 -3.16
N THR A 265 28.39 -10.79 -4.11
CA THR A 265 29.37 -11.87 -4.17
C THR A 265 30.59 -11.43 -4.94
N LYS A 266 31.73 -12.04 -4.62
CA LYS A 266 32.94 -11.95 -5.45
C LYS A 266 32.69 -12.61 -6.81
N SER A 267 33.42 -12.18 -7.82
CA SER A 267 33.42 -12.82 -9.14
C SER A 267 34.04 -14.22 -9.09
N TRP A 268 33.74 -15.05 -10.09
CA TRP A 268 34.35 -16.39 -10.17
C TRP A 268 35.88 -16.35 -10.20
N GLN A 269 36.47 -15.36 -10.87
CA GLN A 269 37.93 -15.21 -10.93
C GLN A 269 38.54 -14.86 -9.56
N GLU A 270 37.86 -14.06 -8.74
CA GLU A 270 38.31 -13.73 -7.38
C GLU A 270 38.18 -14.92 -6.42
N LEU A 271 37.18 -15.78 -6.62
CA LEU A 271 37.00 -17.00 -5.84
C LEU A 271 38.03 -18.08 -6.18
N PHE A 272 38.47 -18.14 -7.43
CA PHE A 272 39.41 -19.14 -7.95
C PHE A 272 40.58 -18.49 -8.69
N PRO A 273 41.47 -17.74 -7.99
CA PRO A 273 42.53 -16.95 -8.62
C PRO A 273 43.55 -17.79 -9.40
N ASN A 274 43.66 -19.09 -9.11
CA ASN A 274 44.59 -20.01 -9.75
C ASN A 274 43.97 -20.77 -10.94
N VAL A 275 42.74 -20.43 -11.35
CA VAL A 275 42.05 -21.02 -12.50
C VAL A 275 41.83 -19.92 -13.53
N ASP A 276 42.17 -20.18 -14.80
CA ASP A 276 41.87 -19.26 -15.89
C ASP A 276 40.37 -19.33 -16.22
N LEU A 277 39.65 -18.28 -15.83
CA LEU A 277 38.22 -18.12 -16.06
C LEU A 277 37.92 -16.92 -16.98
N SER A 278 38.94 -16.39 -17.68
CA SER A 278 38.80 -15.23 -18.56
C SER A 278 37.76 -15.43 -19.68
N GLY A 279 37.52 -16.67 -20.10
CA GLY A 279 36.49 -17.05 -21.08
C GLY A 279 35.11 -17.32 -20.50
N ILE A 280 34.93 -17.30 -19.18
CA ILE A 280 33.65 -17.58 -18.53
C ILE A 280 32.89 -16.28 -18.32
N LYS A 281 31.66 -16.24 -18.83
CA LYS A 281 30.77 -15.10 -18.64
C LYS A 281 30.27 -15.04 -17.20
N GLU A 282 30.52 -13.90 -16.56
CA GLU A 282 29.94 -13.59 -15.25
C GLU A 282 28.41 -13.47 -15.36
N THR A 283 27.69 -14.21 -14.52
CA THR A 283 26.23 -14.27 -14.54
C THR A 283 25.60 -13.79 -13.23
N SER A 284 26.42 -13.26 -12.31
CA SER A 284 25.90 -12.61 -11.12
C SER A 284 24.89 -11.51 -11.45
N VAL A 285 23.83 -11.45 -10.64
CA VAL A 285 22.72 -10.54 -10.88
C VAL A 285 23.11 -9.13 -10.44
N ASN A 286 23.05 -8.18 -11.36
CA ASN A 286 23.22 -6.77 -11.03
C ASN A 286 21.86 -6.14 -10.63
N ILE A 287 21.82 -5.47 -9.49
CA ILE A 287 20.64 -4.74 -9.02
C ILE A 287 20.74 -3.30 -9.51
N VAL A 288 19.73 -2.86 -10.28
CA VAL A 288 19.67 -1.47 -10.79
C VAL A 288 19.49 -0.52 -9.61
N SER A 289 20.17 0.64 -9.65
CA SER A 289 20.05 1.60 -8.55
C SER A 289 18.64 2.19 -8.50
N GLY A 290 18.15 2.47 -7.29
CA GLY A 290 16.86 3.11 -7.11
C GLY A 290 16.80 4.48 -7.74
N ALA A 291 17.94 5.18 -7.87
CA ALA A 291 18.00 6.46 -8.55
C ALA A 291 17.79 6.34 -10.07
N ASP A 292 18.33 5.30 -10.68
CA ASP A 292 18.15 5.05 -12.12
C ASP A 292 16.70 4.62 -12.39
N GLU A 293 16.18 3.66 -11.62
CA GLU A 293 14.76 3.25 -11.68
C GLU A 293 13.81 4.43 -11.42
N PHE A 294 14.15 5.31 -10.46
CA PHE A 294 13.36 6.50 -10.15
C PHE A 294 13.29 7.46 -11.33
N GLY A 295 14.40 7.64 -12.07
CA GLY A 295 14.47 8.49 -13.25
C GLY A 295 13.48 8.08 -14.36
N TRP A 296 13.15 6.79 -14.44
CA TRP A 296 12.17 6.27 -15.41
C TRP A 296 10.71 6.39 -14.96
N LEU A 297 10.46 6.74 -13.70
CA LEU A 297 9.09 6.92 -13.20
C LEU A 297 8.42 8.15 -13.84
N PRO A 298 7.09 8.12 -14.05
CA PRO A 298 6.35 9.31 -14.43
C PRO A 298 6.54 10.45 -13.42
N ASP A 299 6.63 11.70 -13.90
CA ASP A 299 6.81 12.92 -13.10
C ASP A 299 5.82 13.03 -11.92
N GLU A 300 4.56 12.60 -12.10
CA GLU A 300 3.56 12.55 -11.03
C GLU A 300 3.97 11.59 -9.90
N THR A 301 4.51 10.41 -10.25
CA THR A 301 4.99 9.42 -9.28
C THR A 301 6.24 9.92 -8.59
N GLN A 302 7.17 10.54 -9.32
CA GLN A 302 8.36 11.17 -8.75
C GLN A 302 7.97 12.28 -7.75
N ARG A 303 7.03 13.16 -8.13
CA ARG A 303 6.50 14.23 -7.27
C ARG A 303 5.76 13.67 -6.04
N PHE A 304 5.01 12.58 -6.19
CA PHE A 304 4.35 11.90 -5.07
C PHE A 304 5.35 11.37 -4.06
N ILE A 305 6.44 10.73 -4.52
CA ILE A 305 7.47 10.14 -3.67
C ILE A 305 8.31 11.22 -2.96
N LEU A 306 8.72 12.26 -3.68
CA LEU A 306 9.63 13.30 -3.17
C LEU A 306 8.90 14.42 -2.40
N GLY A 307 7.63 14.64 -2.71
CA GLY A 307 6.93 15.87 -2.35
C GLY A 307 7.36 17.06 -3.23
N LYS A 308 6.58 18.14 -3.17
CA LYS A 308 6.68 19.29 -4.08
C LYS A 308 8.10 19.86 -4.21
N THR A 309 8.67 20.35 -3.11
CA THR A 309 9.94 21.11 -3.13
C THR A 309 11.13 20.24 -3.54
N LYS A 310 11.24 19.01 -3.02
CA LYS A 310 12.35 18.11 -3.37
C LYS A 310 12.26 17.66 -4.83
N TYR A 311 11.05 17.43 -5.35
CA TYR A 311 10.86 17.11 -6.76
C TYR A 311 11.28 18.24 -7.68
N GLU A 312 10.91 19.48 -7.35
CA GLU A 312 11.30 20.66 -8.14
C GLU A 312 12.83 20.83 -8.13
N ALA A 313 13.49 20.64 -6.99
CA ALA A 313 14.95 20.67 -6.90
C ALA A 313 15.61 19.51 -7.68
N TYR A 314 15.01 18.31 -7.65
CA TYR A 314 15.46 17.15 -8.42
C TYR A 314 15.39 17.40 -9.93
N LYS A 315 14.27 17.93 -10.43
CA LYS A 315 14.10 18.29 -11.84
C LYS A 315 15.02 19.42 -12.29
N ALA A 316 15.37 20.34 -11.38
CA ALA A 316 16.34 21.39 -11.63
C ALA A 316 17.80 20.90 -11.59
N GLY A 317 18.05 19.62 -11.28
CA GLY A 317 19.40 19.05 -11.13
C GLY A 317 20.14 19.54 -9.88
N ILE A 318 19.44 20.19 -8.95
CA ILE A 318 20.00 20.72 -7.69
C ILE A 318 20.06 19.64 -6.62
N LEU A 319 19.14 18.67 -6.67
CA LEU A 319 19.05 17.55 -5.74
C LEU A 319 19.16 16.23 -6.49
N ASP A 320 20.08 15.33 -6.12
CA ASP A 320 20.01 13.93 -6.53
C ASP A 320 19.19 13.15 -5.48
N ILE A 321 18.38 12.19 -5.93
CA ILE A 321 17.64 11.30 -5.02
C ILE A 321 18.58 10.51 -4.09
N ARG A 322 19.82 10.26 -4.50
CA ARG A 322 20.88 9.62 -3.68
C ARG A 322 21.20 10.43 -2.42
N ASP A 323 20.95 11.74 -2.41
CA ASP A 323 21.25 12.61 -1.25
C ASP A 323 20.11 12.69 -0.23
N ILE A 324 18.95 12.12 -0.55
CA ILE A 324 17.73 12.29 0.26
C ILE A 324 17.76 11.49 1.56
N ALA A 325 18.43 10.34 1.57
CA ALA A 325 18.53 9.53 2.77
C ALA A 325 19.44 10.22 3.81
N GLY A 326 18.91 10.35 5.01
CA GLY A 326 19.63 10.77 6.21
C GLY A 326 19.53 9.70 7.29
N ILE A 327 20.28 9.91 8.38
CA ILE A 327 20.22 9.05 9.56
C ILE A 327 19.59 9.84 10.71
N GLN A 328 18.67 9.19 11.41
CA GLN A 328 18.21 9.56 12.73
C GLN A 328 18.93 8.70 13.75
N LYS A 329 19.51 9.33 14.77
CA LYS A 329 20.13 8.63 15.89
C LYS A 329 19.15 8.55 17.06
N SER A 330 19.10 7.40 17.72
CA SER A 330 18.36 7.16 18.95
C SER A 330 19.27 6.43 19.93
N GLU A 331 19.35 6.91 21.16
CA GLU A 331 20.10 6.22 22.22
C GLU A 331 19.50 4.84 22.55
N VAL A 332 18.19 4.69 22.39
CA VAL A 332 17.46 3.44 22.68
C VAL A 332 17.42 2.51 21.48
N TRP A 333 17.30 3.05 20.27
CA TRP A 333 16.97 2.28 19.06
C TRP A 333 18.12 2.19 18.04
N GLY A 334 19.22 2.89 18.30
CA GLY A 334 20.32 3.03 17.35
C GLY A 334 19.97 3.95 16.18
N ASN A 335 20.64 3.71 15.06
CA ASN A 335 20.46 4.50 13.84
C ASN A 335 19.24 4.02 13.06
N ALA A 336 18.53 4.94 12.41
CA ALA A 336 17.46 4.63 11.48
C ALA A 336 17.52 5.55 10.25
N VAL A 337 17.29 4.99 9.07
CA VAL A 337 17.15 5.77 7.84
C VAL A 337 15.89 6.62 7.91
N ARG A 338 16.03 7.89 7.52
CA ARG A 338 14.92 8.83 7.36
C ARG A 338 15.11 9.67 6.11
N ILE A 339 14.07 10.40 5.75
CA ILE A 339 14.14 11.44 4.72
C ILE A 339 14.77 12.69 5.36
N ARG A 340 15.81 13.26 4.75
CA ARG A 340 16.35 14.56 5.14
C ARG A 340 15.29 15.65 4.98
N ASN A 341 15.24 16.56 5.95
CA ASN A 341 14.35 17.72 5.86
C ASN A 341 14.92 18.73 4.83
N LEU A 342 14.15 19.79 4.52
CA LEU A 342 14.58 20.77 3.51
C LEU A 342 15.85 21.53 3.93
N ASP A 343 16.03 21.78 5.23
CA ASP A 343 17.19 22.52 5.75
C ASP A 343 18.48 21.72 5.53
N GLU A 344 18.46 20.43 5.83
CA GLU A 344 19.58 19.50 5.65
C GLU A 344 19.94 19.27 4.18
N LEU A 345 19.01 19.54 3.26
CA LEU A 345 19.23 19.48 1.82
C LEU A 345 19.62 20.85 1.24
N GLY A 346 19.76 21.89 2.06
CA GLY A 346 20.02 23.25 1.58
C GLY A 346 18.84 23.89 0.83
N LEU A 347 17.63 23.33 0.95
CA LEU A 347 16.43 23.71 0.21
C LEU A 347 15.45 24.58 1.03
N ARG A 348 15.73 24.91 2.29
CA ARG A 348 14.83 25.69 3.16
C ARG A 348 14.35 26.99 2.52
N ASN A 349 15.29 27.72 1.93
CA ASN A 349 15.06 29.01 1.30
C ASN A 349 15.07 28.92 -0.23
N TRP A 350 15.22 27.71 -0.76
CA TRP A 350 15.24 27.50 -2.20
C TRP A 350 13.86 27.82 -2.77
N LYS A 351 13.83 28.82 -3.63
CA LYS A 351 12.68 29.16 -4.46
C LYS A 351 13.07 28.78 -5.87
N SER A 352 12.25 27.96 -6.51
CA SER A 352 12.35 27.64 -7.94
C SER A 352 12.70 28.89 -8.76
N GLU A 353 13.87 28.90 -9.40
CA GLU A 353 14.30 30.02 -10.28
C GLU A 353 13.54 30.02 -11.61
N THR A 354 12.93 28.89 -11.99
CA THR A 354 11.89 28.88 -13.00
C THR A 354 10.63 29.51 -12.41
N PRO A 355 10.12 30.63 -12.98
CA PRO A 355 8.89 31.19 -12.50
C PRO A 355 7.79 30.14 -12.70
N PRO A 356 6.88 29.94 -11.72
CA PRO A 356 5.65 29.21 -12.00
C PRO A 356 5.01 29.89 -13.23
N PRO A 357 4.36 29.12 -14.14
CA PRO A 357 3.56 29.75 -15.19
C PRO A 357 2.65 30.78 -14.50
N PRO A 358 2.54 32.01 -15.06
CA PRO A 358 1.81 33.07 -14.40
C PRO A 358 0.45 32.52 -13.98
N PRO A 359 -0.05 32.80 -12.76
CA PRO A 359 -1.39 32.41 -12.40
C PRO A 359 -2.28 32.90 -13.55
N PRO A 360 -3.14 32.03 -14.12
CA PRO A 360 -3.98 32.46 -15.23
C PRO A 360 -4.67 33.73 -14.75
N LYS A 361 -4.38 34.85 -15.46
CA LYS A 361 -4.94 36.18 -15.18
C LYS A 361 -6.38 35.95 -14.83
N THR A 362 -6.82 36.24 -13.61
CA THR A 362 -8.21 36.00 -13.21
C THR A 362 -9.11 36.65 -14.25
N PRO A 363 -9.77 35.90 -15.14
CA PRO A 363 -10.80 36.48 -15.96
C PRO A 363 -11.99 36.52 -15.02
N LEU A 364 -12.40 37.74 -14.69
CA LEU A 364 -13.74 38.15 -14.24
C LEU A 364 -14.71 36.99 -14.19
N THR A 365 -15.27 36.66 -13.03
CA THR A 365 -16.42 35.76 -12.90
C THR A 365 -17.40 35.95 -14.06
N PRO A 366 -17.55 34.95 -14.95
CA PRO A 366 -18.73 34.81 -15.74
C PRO A 366 -19.38 33.50 -15.27
N ARG A 367 -20.61 33.58 -14.77
CA ARG A 367 -21.48 32.40 -14.79
C ARG A 367 -21.76 32.05 -16.25
N THR A 368 -20.79 31.47 -16.96
CA THR A 368 -20.98 30.88 -18.28
C THR A 368 -21.05 29.39 -18.11
N HIS A 369 -22.17 28.80 -18.55
CA HIS A 369 -22.38 27.37 -18.56
C HIS A 369 -21.26 26.64 -19.32
N LEU A 370 -20.24 26.16 -18.61
CA LEU A 370 -19.23 25.25 -19.14
C LEU A 370 -19.89 23.90 -19.47
N SER A 371 -20.11 23.61 -20.75
CA SER A 371 -20.56 22.29 -21.19
C SER A 371 -19.39 21.29 -21.17
N SER A 372 -19.68 19.99 -21.14
CA SER A 372 -18.66 18.92 -21.18
C SER A 372 -17.74 19.02 -22.40
N GLY A 373 -18.26 19.43 -23.56
CA GLY A 373 -17.48 19.67 -24.78
C GLY A 373 -16.56 20.89 -24.71
N SER A 374 -16.85 21.86 -23.82
CA SER A 374 -15.97 23.00 -23.55
C SER A 374 -14.74 22.59 -22.74
N LEU A 375 -14.89 21.63 -21.81
CA LEU A 375 -13.81 21.21 -20.93
C LEU A 375 -12.64 20.59 -21.71
N ARG A 376 -12.91 19.66 -22.63
CA ARG A 376 -11.87 19.05 -23.49
C ARG A 376 -11.06 20.08 -24.28
N ARG A 377 -11.72 21.13 -24.81
CA ARG A 377 -11.05 22.21 -25.54
C ARG A 377 -10.24 23.12 -24.62
N GLN A 378 -10.74 23.40 -23.42
CA GLN A 378 -10.06 24.26 -22.45
C GLN A 378 -8.79 23.64 -21.90
N ILE A 379 -8.77 22.32 -21.76
CA ILE A 379 -7.59 21.60 -21.26
C ILE A 379 -6.60 21.24 -22.38
N ALA A 380 -7.00 21.35 -23.64
CA ALA A 380 -6.17 20.99 -24.78
C ALA A 380 -4.92 21.90 -24.85
N GLY A 381 -3.75 21.28 -25.02
CA GLY A 381 -2.47 22.01 -25.09
C GLY A 381 -1.93 22.51 -23.74
N LEU A 382 -2.67 22.34 -22.64
CA LEU A 382 -2.20 22.66 -21.29
C LEU A 382 -1.38 21.52 -20.69
N SER A 383 -0.55 21.82 -19.69
CA SER A 383 0.17 20.82 -18.90
C SER A 383 -0.79 19.97 -18.06
N THR A 384 -0.44 18.72 -17.76
CA THR A 384 -1.26 17.81 -16.95
C THR A 384 -1.76 18.44 -15.64
N GLU A 385 -0.93 19.22 -14.96
CA GLU A 385 -1.30 19.90 -13.72
C GLU A 385 -2.36 20.99 -13.92
N GLU A 386 -2.23 21.79 -14.99
CA GLU A 386 -3.24 22.78 -15.36
C GLU A 386 -4.55 22.11 -15.78
N GLN A 387 -4.47 21.02 -16.54
CA GLN A 387 -5.63 20.22 -16.92
C GLN A 387 -6.35 19.69 -15.68
N LYS A 388 -5.64 19.02 -14.76
CA LYS A 388 -6.21 18.50 -13.50
C LYS A 388 -6.75 19.60 -12.60
N SER A 389 -6.12 20.77 -12.56
CA SER A 389 -6.61 21.94 -11.80
C SER A 389 -7.94 22.47 -12.35
N ILE A 390 -8.05 22.68 -13.67
CA ILE A 390 -9.29 23.11 -14.33
C ILE A 390 -10.38 22.07 -14.14
N ILE A 391 -10.05 20.78 -14.28
CA ILE A 391 -11.01 19.69 -14.05
C ILE A 391 -11.44 19.65 -12.59
N SER A 392 -10.53 19.83 -11.62
CA SER A 392 -10.89 19.89 -10.20
C SER A 392 -11.89 21.02 -9.92
N GLN A 393 -11.65 22.22 -10.46
CA GLN A 393 -12.59 23.35 -10.35
C GLN A 393 -13.94 23.05 -11.04
N TYR A 394 -13.90 22.44 -12.22
CA TYR A 394 -15.09 22.00 -12.93
C TYR A 394 -15.88 20.99 -12.10
N VAL A 395 -15.22 19.99 -11.50
CA VAL A 395 -15.88 18.98 -10.67
C VAL A 395 -16.46 19.61 -9.41
N GLN A 396 -15.68 20.43 -8.69
CA GLN A 396 -16.14 21.09 -7.47
C GLN A 396 -17.37 21.99 -7.70
N SER A 397 -17.37 22.75 -8.79
CA SER A 397 -18.47 23.69 -9.11
C SER A 397 -19.74 23.02 -9.61
N ARG A 398 -19.65 21.80 -10.15
CA ARG A 398 -20.77 21.07 -10.78
C ARG A 398 -21.28 19.90 -9.94
N SER A 399 -20.51 19.44 -8.96
CA SER A 399 -20.95 18.40 -8.04
C SER A 399 -22.16 18.82 -7.20
N THR A 400 -22.99 17.85 -6.83
CA THR A 400 -24.09 18.09 -5.90
C THR A 400 -23.58 18.68 -4.59
N ARG A 401 -24.27 19.71 -4.09
CA ARG A 401 -23.90 20.38 -2.84
C ARG A 401 -23.99 19.44 -1.63
N ARG A 402 -25.06 18.64 -1.58
CA ARG A 402 -25.30 17.64 -0.55
C ARG A 402 -24.94 16.26 -1.08
N ALA A 403 -24.36 15.44 -0.21
CA ALA A 403 -24.17 14.03 -0.46
C ALA A 403 -25.47 13.26 -0.19
N SER A 404 -25.75 12.25 -1.00
CA SER A 404 -26.83 11.27 -0.77
C SER A 404 -26.23 9.95 -0.31
N SER A 405 -26.92 9.24 0.58
CA SER A 405 -26.53 7.88 0.95
C SER A 405 -26.80 6.93 -0.21
N VAL A 406 -25.76 6.26 -0.71
CA VAL A 406 -25.81 5.39 -1.89
C VAL A 406 -25.25 4.01 -1.54
N LEU A 407 -25.97 2.96 -1.91
CA LEU A 407 -25.50 1.58 -1.87
C LEU A 407 -25.52 1.01 -3.29
N ALA A 408 -24.35 0.73 -3.86
CA ALA A 408 -24.18 0.08 -5.16
C ALA A 408 -23.70 -1.37 -4.98
N HIS A 409 -23.64 -2.15 -6.07
CA HIS A 409 -23.18 -3.54 -5.99
C HIS A 409 -21.74 -3.64 -5.50
N GLY A 410 -21.44 -4.75 -4.82
CA GLY A 410 -20.14 -5.00 -4.18
C GLY A 410 -19.78 -4.08 -2.99
N MET A 411 -20.56 -3.04 -2.71
CA MET A 411 -20.49 -2.31 -1.44
C MET A 411 -21.19 -3.13 -0.32
N ASP A 412 -20.65 -3.02 0.89
CA ASP A 412 -21.13 -3.66 2.10
C ASP A 412 -22.21 -2.82 2.80
N TYR A 413 -22.02 -1.50 2.85
CA TYR A 413 -22.96 -0.54 3.42
C TYR A 413 -23.08 0.74 2.57
N ALA A 414 -24.16 1.49 2.79
CA ALA A 414 -24.41 2.72 2.06
C ALA A 414 -23.41 3.81 2.46
N GLU A 415 -22.89 4.55 1.48
CA GLU A 415 -21.95 5.65 1.68
C GLU A 415 -22.53 7.00 1.25
N PRO A 416 -22.20 8.10 1.95
CA PRO A 416 -22.56 9.44 1.51
C PRO A 416 -21.71 9.84 0.28
N MET A 417 -22.38 10.01 -0.86
CA MET A 417 -21.72 10.35 -2.13
C MET A 417 -22.22 11.67 -2.71
N LYS A 418 -21.27 12.49 -3.19
CA LYS A 418 -21.55 13.61 -4.09
C LYS A 418 -21.56 13.12 -5.53
N ARG A 419 -22.24 13.83 -6.42
CA ARG A 419 -22.39 13.43 -7.83
C ARG A 419 -22.10 14.56 -8.79
N ILE A 420 -21.40 14.25 -9.88
CA ILE A 420 -21.28 15.11 -11.07
C ILE A 420 -21.71 14.34 -12.33
N GLU A 421 -22.24 15.05 -13.33
CA GLU A 421 -22.48 14.49 -14.65
C GLU A 421 -21.49 15.07 -15.67
N TRP A 422 -20.81 14.20 -16.42
CA TRP A 422 -19.89 14.60 -17.47
C TRP A 422 -19.93 13.61 -18.65
N GLU A 423 -20.03 14.15 -19.87
CA GLU A 423 -20.20 13.38 -21.13
C GLU A 423 -21.28 12.27 -21.10
N GLY A 424 -22.38 12.50 -20.35
CA GLY A 424 -23.52 11.58 -20.25
C GLY A 424 -23.37 10.47 -19.21
N ILE A 425 -22.31 10.51 -18.39
CA ILE A 425 -22.07 9.58 -17.30
C ILE A 425 -22.15 10.33 -15.97
N LYS A 426 -22.82 9.73 -14.99
CA LYS A 426 -22.91 10.24 -13.62
C LYS A 426 -21.80 9.62 -12.78
N TYR A 427 -20.89 10.45 -12.29
CA TYR A 427 -19.81 10.04 -11.40
C TYR A 427 -20.20 10.38 -9.96
N HIS A 428 -20.36 9.35 -9.14
CA HIS A 428 -20.67 9.43 -7.71
C HIS A 428 -19.41 9.13 -6.93
N TYR A 429 -19.13 9.90 -5.88
CA TYR A 429 -17.90 9.72 -5.11
C TYR A 429 -18.09 10.05 -3.64
N SER A 430 -17.47 9.23 -2.80
CA SER A 430 -17.30 9.47 -1.36
C SER A 430 -15.86 9.95 -1.07
N GLY A 431 -15.68 10.68 0.03
CA GLY A 431 -14.36 11.18 0.41
C GLY A 431 -13.82 12.29 -0.51
N GLY A 432 -12.57 12.13 -0.96
CA GLY A 432 -11.84 13.12 -1.77
C GLY A 432 -12.31 13.16 -3.23
N ILE A 433 -12.22 14.33 -3.86
CA ILE A 433 -12.63 14.53 -5.26
C ILE A 433 -11.64 13.93 -6.28
N GLN A 434 -10.41 13.64 -5.83
CA GLN A 434 -9.28 13.32 -6.70
C GLN A 434 -9.51 12.10 -7.62
N PRO A 435 -10.12 10.98 -7.16
CA PRO A 435 -10.37 9.84 -8.05
C PRO A 435 -11.25 10.19 -9.26
N VAL A 436 -12.25 11.05 -9.05
CA VAL A 436 -13.12 11.54 -10.14
C VAL A 436 -12.37 12.48 -11.06
N VAL A 437 -11.53 13.36 -10.51
CA VAL A 437 -10.69 14.29 -11.29
C VAL A 437 -9.73 13.52 -12.17
N ASP A 438 -9.03 12.52 -11.63
CA ASP A 438 -8.06 11.70 -12.37
C ASP A 438 -8.74 10.87 -13.47
N THR A 439 -9.91 10.28 -13.20
CA THR A 439 -10.70 9.59 -14.22
C THR A 439 -11.17 10.55 -15.32
N ILE A 440 -11.78 11.69 -14.98
CA ILE A 440 -12.24 12.66 -15.99
C ILE A 440 -11.05 13.21 -16.78
N HIS A 441 -9.90 13.44 -16.15
CA HIS A 441 -8.67 13.88 -16.82
C HIS A 441 -8.20 12.87 -17.88
N GLN A 442 -8.10 11.60 -17.52
CA GLN A 442 -7.69 10.57 -18.47
C GLN A 442 -8.71 10.43 -19.62
N LEU A 443 -10.01 10.48 -19.32
CA LEU A 443 -11.04 10.42 -20.35
C LEU A 443 -11.03 11.64 -21.27
N ALA A 444 -10.82 12.83 -20.72
CA ALA A 444 -10.83 14.09 -21.45
C ALA A 444 -9.64 14.25 -22.40
N THR A 445 -8.51 13.60 -22.08
CA THR A 445 -7.27 13.56 -22.88
C THR A 445 -7.19 12.36 -23.83
N SER A 446 -8.13 11.42 -23.73
CA SER A 446 -8.23 10.25 -24.62
C SER A 446 -9.31 10.43 -25.69
N PRO A 447 -9.32 9.61 -26.76
CA PRO A 447 -10.44 9.56 -27.70
C PRO A 447 -11.79 9.40 -26.97
N ARG A 448 -12.83 10.04 -27.49
CA ARG A 448 -14.17 9.95 -26.87
C ARG A 448 -14.67 8.51 -26.89
N ILE A 449 -15.17 8.07 -25.74
CA ILE A 449 -15.86 6.79 -25.64
C ILE A 449 -17.11 6.83 -26.53
N PRO A 450 -17.32 5.84 -27.40
CA PRO A 450 -18.50 5.78 -28.27
C PRO A 450 -19.79 5.75 -27.46
N ARG A 451 -20.83 6.42 -27.98
CA ARG A 451 -22.17 6.44 -27.37
C ARG A 451 -22.77 5.05 -27.18
N ALA A 452 -22.37 4.08 -27.99
CA ALA A 452 -22.78 2.68 -27.85
C ALA A 452 -22.42 2.10 -26.48
N LEU A 453 -21.30 2.52 -25.88
CA LEU A 453 -20.87 2.10 -24.55
C LEU A 453 -21.49 2.98 -23.45
N THR A 454 -21.44 4.31 -23.61
CA THR A 454 -21.92 5.23 -22.57
C THR A 454 -23.43 5.19 -22.36
N LYS A 455 -24.22 4.82 -23.37
CA LYS A 455 -25.68 4.66 -23.21
C LYS A 455 -26.08 3.48 -22.31
N HIS A 456 -25.17 2.51 -22.11
CA HIS A 456 -25.39 1.33 -21.28
C HIS A 456 -24.63 1.39 -19.96
N THR A 457 -23.84 2.43 -19.72
CA THR A 457 -23.13 2.67 -18.46
C THR A 457 -23.44 4.06 -17.99
N THR A 458 -24.48 4.19 -17.16
CA THR A 458 -25.04 5.50 -16.79
C THR A 458 -24.40 6.07 -15.54
N ASP A 459 -23.89 5.22 -14.65
CA ASP A 459 -23.41 5.61 -13.33
C ASP A 459 -22.08 4.90 -13.00
N VAL A 460 -21.12 5.67 -12.49
CA VAL A 460 -19.83 5.21 -11.98
C VAL A 460 -19.69 5.66 -10.53
N PHE A 461 -19.43 4.73 -9.62
CA PHE A 461 -19.34 4.96 -8.19
C PHE A 461 -17.91 4.78 -7.71
N PHE A 462 -17.32 5.80 -7.11
CA PHE A 462 -16.02 5.75 -6.45
C PHE A 462 -16.25 5.57 -4.95
N SER A 463 -16.15 4.32 -4.50
CA SER A 463 -16.39 3.92 -3.12
C SER A 463 -15.09 3.90 -2.32
N SER A 464 -15.19 4.25 -1.03
CA SER A 464 -14.08 4.11 -0.10
C SER A 464 -13.92 2.67 0.40
N GLN A 465 -15.00 1.88 0.32
CA GLN A 465 -15.04 0.47 0.70
C GLN A 465 -14.19 -0.43 -0.21
N ARG A 466 -13.78 -1.57 0.37
CA ARG A 466 -13.35 -2.76 -0.36
C ARG A 466 -14.57 -3.49 -0.93
N ASN A 467 -14.41 -4.20 -2.05
CA ASN A 467 -15.47 -5.05 -2.56
C ASN A 467 -15.75 -6.20 -1.58
N LYS A 468 -16.99 -6.33 -1.12
CA LYS A 468 -17.38 -7.40 -0.19
C LYS A 468 -17.25 -8.81 -0.77
N LEU A 469 -17.19 -8.92 -2.11
CA LEU A 469 -17.04 -10.19 -2.81
C LEU A 469 -15.58 -10.53 -3.16
N ASP A 470 -14.59 -9.77 -2.68
CA ASP A 470 -13.18 -10.05 -2.98
C ASP A 470 -12.77 -11.48 -2.58
N ILE A 471 -13.27 -12.00 -1.45
CA ILE A 471 -13.01 -13.38 -1.01
C ILE A 471 -13.59 -14.40 -2.00
N TYR A 472 -14.79 -14.12 -2.54
CA TYR A 472 -15.41 -14.98 -3.55
C TYR A 472 -14.62 -14.96 -4.86
N TRP A 473 -14.19 -13.78 -5.32
CA TRP A 473 -13.41 -13.64 -6.54
C TRP A 473 -11.98 -14.18 -6.43
N GLU A 474 -11.37 -14.10 -5.24
CA GLU A 474 -10.10 -14.75 -4.93
C GLU A 474 -10.17 -16.26 -5.18
N GLN A 475 -11.25 -16.91 -4.71
CA GLN A 475 -11.50 -18.34 -4.93
C GLN A 475 -11.82 -18.63 -6.40
N GLU A 476 -12.73 -17.88 -7.03
CA GLU A 476 -13.15 -18.10 -8.42
C GLU A 476 -11.99 -17.92 -9.41
N TYR A 477 -11.10 -16.96 -9.16
CA TYR A 477 -9.97 -16.68 -10.04
C TYR A 477 -8.70 -17.44 -9.69
N GLY A 478 -8.63 -18.09 -8.52
CA GLY A 478 -7.44 -18.75 -8.03
C GLY A 478 -6.25 -17.79 -7.83
N ILE A 479 -6.52 -16.53 -7.47
CA ILE A 479 -5.50 -15.49 -7.27
C ILE A 479 -5.47 -15.13 -5.78
N PRO A 480 -4.47 -15.58 -5.01
CA PRO A 480 -4.35 -15.24 -3.59
C PRO A 480 -4.27 -13.72 -3.37
N ASP A 481 -4.95 -13.22 -2.34
CA ASP A 481 -5.10 -11.80 -2.00
C ASP A 481 -5.76 -10.95 -3.10
N PHE A 482 -6.71 -11.51 -3.85
CA PHE A 482 -7.41 -10.76 -4.90
C PHE A 482 -8.13 -9.53 -4.32
N ILE A 483 -7.93 -8.38 -4.96
CA ILE A 483 -8.59 -7.12 -4.62
C ILE A 483 -9.16 -6.53 -5.90
N SER A 484 -10.48 -6.47 -5.98
CA SER A 484 -11.19 -5.87 -7.10
C SER A 484 -10.81 -4.39 -7.22
N LEU A 485 -10.35 -3.97 -8.40
CA LEU A 485 -10.22 -2.56 -8.72
C LEU A 485 -11.61 -1.94 -8.95
N ALA A 486 -12.40 -2.60 -9.79
CA ALA A 486 -13.75 -2.22 -10.13
C ALA A 486 -14.60 -3.46 -10.46
N THR A 487 -15.91 -3.27 -10.51
CA THR A 487 -16.88 -4.28 -10.97
C THR A 487 -18.01 -3.59 -11.75
N GLY A 488 -18.45 -4.19 -12.85
CA GLY A 488 -19.61 -3.78 -13.65
C GLY A 488 -20.57 -4.94 -13.97
N GLY A 489 -21.49 -4.72 -14.92
CA GLY A 489 -22.40 -5.75 -15.44
C GLY A 489 -23.90 -5.52 -15.19
N ASP A 490 -24.28 -4.49 -14.43
CA ASP A 490 -25.68 -4.10 -14.15
C ASP A 490 -26.05 -2.70 -14.73
N GLY A 491 -25.23 -2.18 -15.63
CA GLY A 491 -25.34 -0.81 -16.15
C GLY A 491 -24.63 0.24 -15.30
N ARG A 492 -24.02 -0.17 -14.19
CA ARG A 492 -23.19 0.66 -13.31
C ARG A 492 -21.77 0.13 -13.26
N ILE A 493 -20.84 0.97 -12.83
CA ILE A 493 -19.47 0.58 -12.48
C ILE A 493 -19.21 1.03 -11.04
N VAL A 494 -18.68 0.14 -10.20
CA VAL A 494 -18.25 0.47 -8.84
C VAL A 494 -16.76 0.27 -8.74
N VAL A 495 -16.05 1.30 -8.29
CA VAL A 495 -14.60 1.36 -8.10
C VAL A 495 -14.33 1.38 -6.60
N TYR A 496 -13.40 0.55 -6.14
CA TYR A 496 -13.18 0.31 -4.71
C TYR A 496 -11.91 0.98 -4.20
N ASN A 497 -11.82 1.10 -2.88
CA ASN A 497 -10.62 1.55 -2.16
C ASN A 497 -10.15 2.97 -2.54
N SER A 498 -11.08 3.88 -2.84
CA SER A 498 -10.79 5.27 -3.26
C SER A 498 -9.82 5.37 -4.45
N ARG A 499 -9.80 4.36 -5.32
CA ARG A 499 -8.96 4.35 -6.53
C ARG A 499 -9.64 5.11 -7.66
N TYR A 500 -8.86 5.66 -8.59
CA TYR A 500 -9.40 6.18 -9.84
C TYR A 500 -9.55 5.05 -10.86
N LEU A 501 -10.49 5.21 -11.80
CA LEU A 501 -10.77 4.26 -12.85
C LEU A 501 -10.01 4.67 -14.11
N LYS A 502 -9.22 3.73 -14.64
CA LYS A 502 -8.48 3.96 -15.88
C LYS A 502 -9.35 3.72 -17.12
N LEU A 503 -8.99 4.30 -18.28
CA LEU A 503 -9.73 4.14 -19.54
C LEU A 503 -9.88 2.68 -19.97
N ASP A 504 -8.82 1.89 -19.89
CA ASP A 504 -8.81 0.46 -20.22
C ASP A 504 -9.75 -0.33 -19.31
N SER A 505 -9.67 -0.11 -17.99
CA SER A 505 -10.58 -0.73 -17.02
C SER A 505 -12.02 -0.25 -17.21
N MET A 506 -12.25 1.04 -17.49
CA MET A 506 -13.58 1.57 -17.75
C MET A 506 -14.20 0.96 -19.00
N ALA A 507 -13.43 0.87 -20.08
CA ALA A 507 -13.87 0.27 -21.34
C ALA A 507 -14.15 -1.23 -21.18
N HIS A 508 -13.36 -1.93 -20.36
CA HIS A 508 -13.60 -3.32 -19.98
C HIS A 508 -14.98 -3.49 -19.32
N GLU A 509 -15.25 -2.75 -18.23
CA GLU A 509 -16.53 -2.85 -17.52
C GLU A 509 -17.72 -2.40 -18.38
N MET A 510 -17.52 -1.40 -19.24
CA MET A 510 -18.51 -1.00 -20.25
C MET A 510 -18.78 -2.11 -21.26
N GLY A 511 -17.79 -2.95 -21.56
CA GLY A 511 -17.93 -4.14 -22.39
C GLY A 511 -18.90 -5.15 -21.78
N HIS A 512 -18.82 -5.41 -20.47
CA HIS A 512 -19.81 -6.25 -19.78
C HIS A 512 -21.22 -5.66 -19.84
N ASN A 513 -21.37 -4.35 -19.62
CA ASN A 513 -22.66 -3.68 -19.73
C ASN A 513 -23.22 -3.71 -21.17
N LEU A 514 -22.36 -3.56 -22.18
CA LEU A 514 -22.74 -3.70 -23.59
C LEU A 514 -23.19 -5.13 -23.89
N ALA A 515 -22.41 -6.14 -23.50
CA ALA A 515 -22.79 -7.55 -23.68
C ALA A 515 -24.14 -7.84 -23.03
N LYS A 516 -24.35 -7.39 -21.79
CA LYS A 516 -25.62 -7.54 -21.08
C LYS A 516 -26.79 -6.90 -21.81
N ALA A 517 -26.59 -5.71 -22.40
CA ALA A 517 -27.63 -5.02 -23.15
C ALA A 517 -27.94 -5.66 -24.50
N VAL A 518 -26.94 -6.21 -25.17
CA VAL A 518 -27.07 -6.84 -26.50
C VAL A 518 -27.62 -8.27 -26.38
N TYR A 519 -27.07 -9.07 -25.47
CA TYR A 519 -27.34 -10.51 -25.36
C TYR A 519 -28.25 -10.89 -24.18
N GLY A 520 -28.67 -9.93 -23.35
CA GLY A 520 -29.41 -10.20 -22.11
C GLY A 520 -28.56 -10.81 -20.99
N THR A 521 -27.28 -11.09 -21.23
CA THR A 521 -26.30 -11.65 -20.29
C THR A 521 -24.89 -11.10 -20.58
N THR A 522 -24.01 -11.07 -19.58
CA THR A 522 -22.60 -10.67 -19.80
C THR A 522 -21.80 -11.70 -20.58
N LYS A 523 -22.31 -12.95 -20.69
CA LYS A 523 -21.71 -14.05 -21.45
C LYS A 523 -22.30 -14.10 -22.85
N SER A 524 -21.56 -13.65 -23.87
CA SER A 524 -22.01 -13.74 -25.26
C SER A 524 -22.38 -15.19 -25.63
N PRO A 525 -23.55 -15.46 -26.22
CA PRO A 525 -23.95 -16.80 -26.62
C PRO A 525 -22.96 -17.39 -27.64
N PHE A 526 -22.71 -18.70 -27.60
CA PHE A 526 -21.88 -19.36 -28.61
C PHE A 526 -22.45 -19.24 -30.03
N THR A 527 -23.76 -19.03 -30.15
CA THR A 527 -24.48 -18.79 -31.41
C THR A 527 -24.40 -17.35 -31.91
N SER A 528 -23.86 -16.40 -31.13
CA SER A 528 -23.66 -15.02 -31.56
C SER A 528 -22.48 -14.89 -32.51
N ASP A 529 -22.39 -13.78 -33.24
CA ASP A 529 -21.24 -13.53 -34.13
C ASP A 529 -19.94 -13.43 -33.32
N PHE A 530 -20.00 -12.94 -32.08
CA PHE A 530 -18.84 -12.94 -31.18
C PHE A 530 -18.46 -14.37 -30.75
N GLY A 531 -19.45 -15.22 -30.44
CA GLY A 531 -19.23 -16.63 -30.14
C GLY A 531 -18.56 -17.37 -31.30
N ALA A 532 -18.99 -17.11 -32.53
CA ALA A 532 -18.36 -17.63 -33.74
C ALA A 532 -16.93 -17.10 -33.93
N ALA A 533 -16.66 -15.83 -33.61
CA ALA A 533 -15.32 -15.26 -33.63
C ALA A 533 -14.38 -15.97 -32.64
N VAL A 534 -14.86 -16.26 -31.42
CA VAL A 534 -14.10 -17.02 -30.40
C VAL A 534 -13.82 -18.45 -30.88
N ALA A 535 -14.81 -19.13 -31.46
CA ALA A 535 -14.69 -20.50 -31.97
C ALA A 535 -13.76 -20.62 -33.20
N SER A 536 -13.40 -19.50 -33.82
CA SER A 536 -12.63 -19.48 -35.07
C SER A 536 -11.13 -19.79 -34.94
N GLY A 537 -10.62 -19.95 -33.71
CA GLY A 537 -9.21 -20.21 -33.42
C GLY A 537 -8.32 -18.97 -33.38
N GLU A 538 -8.89 -17.76 -33.51
CA GLU A 538 -8.14 -16.51 -33.33
C GLU A 538 -7.54 -16.41 -31.92
N PRO A 539 -6.30 -15.90 -31.78
CA PRO A 539 -5.67 -15.76 -30.48
C PRO A 539 -6.50 -14.85 -29.58
N SER A 540 -6.64 -15.26 -28.31
CA SER A 540 -7.31 -14.44 -27.30
C SER A 540 -6.53 -13.14 -27.06
N VAL A 541 -7.26 -12.05 -26.79
CA VAL A 541 -6.72 -10.69 -26.72
C VAL A 541 -5.83 -10.45 -25.49
N SER A 542 -5.95 -11.28 -24.45
CA SER A 542 -5.08 -11.30 -23.28
C SER A 542 -5.10 -12.69 -22.62
N SER A 543 -4.21 -12.94 -21.65
CA SER A 543 -4.28 -14.15 -20.82
C SER A 543 -5.53 -14.16 -19.93
N TYR A 544 -5.99 -12.98 -19.51
CA TYR A 544 -7.19 -12.79 -18.71
C TYR A 544 -8.47 -13.08 -19.51
N ALA A 545 -8.54 -12.63 -20.76
CA ALA A 545 -9.62 -12.92 -21.69
C ALA A 545 -9.89 -14.43 -21.89
N ARG A 546 -8.89 -15.31 -21.70
CA ARG A 546 -9.06 -16.77 -21.85
C ARG A 546 -9.93 -17.39 -20.77
N LYS A 547 -10.15 -16.70 -19.65
CA LYS A 547 -10.88 -17.25 -18.49
C LYS A 547 -12.35 -17.51 -18.80
N SER A 548 -13.00 -16.63 -19.57
CA SER A 548 -14.38 -16.84 -19.99
C SER A 548 -14.71 -16.01 -21.22
N ILE A 549 -15.76 -16.40 -21.94
CA ILE A 549 -16.28 -15.63 -23.09
C ILE A 549 -16.75 -14.22 -22.69
N ALA A 550 -17.18 -14.01 -21.44
CA ALA A 550 -17.54 -12.69 -20.94
C ALA A 550 -16.32 -11.78 -20.79
N GLU A 551 -15.22 -12.32 -20.25
CA GLU A 551 -13.94 -11.60 -20.12
C GLU A 551 -13.32 -11.34 -21.50
N ASP A 552 -13.40 -12.30 -22.43
CA ASP A 552 -12.91 -12.10 -23.81
C ASP A 552 -13.65 -10.97 -24.51
N PHE A 553 -14.98 -10.91 -24.35
CA PHE A 553 -15.77 -9.81 -24.91
C PHE A 553 -15.39 -8.46 -24.30
N ALA A 554 -15.35 -8.37 -22.97
CA ALA A 554 -15.02 -7.13 -22.26
C ALA A 554 -13.59 -6.63 -22.56
N GLU A 555 -12.61 -7.54 -22.56
CA GLU A 555 -11.23 -7.24 -22.94
C GLU A 555 -11.15 -6.82 -24.41
N SER A 556 -11.88 -7.47 -25.31
CA SER A 556 -11.92 -7.09 -26.74
C SER A 556 -12.47 -5.67 -26.92
N VAL A 557 -13.50 -5.26 -26.15
CA VAL A 557 -13.98 -3.87 -26.13
C VAL A 557 -12.91 -2.93 -25.57
N SER A 558 -12.23 -3.30 -24.49
CA SER A 558 -11.16 -2.48 -23.91
C SER A 558 -10.02 -2.25 -24.91
N VAL A 559 -9.54 -3.30 -25.58
CA VAL A 559 -8.52 -3.19 -26.62
C VAL A 559 -9.04 -2.42 -27.83
N TYR A 560 -10.31 -2.55 -28.22
CA TYR A 560 -10.87 -1.73 -29.30
C TYR A 560 -10.79 -0.22 -28.98
N ILE A 561 -11.10 0.18 -27.75
CA ILE A 561 -11.09 1.59 -27.34
C ILE A 561 -9.67 2.14 -27.19
N THR A 562 -8.74 1.33 -26.69
CA THR A 562 -7.37 1.76 -26.39
C THR A 562 -6.43 1.59 -27.58
N ASP A 563 -6.60 0.54 -28.39
CA ASP A 563 -5.78 0.20 -29.55
C ASP A 563 -6.55 -0.68 -30.57
N ALA A 564 -7.52 -0.07 -31.25
CA ALA A 564 -8.30 -0.70 -32.32
C ALA A 564 -7.43 -1.35 -33.41
N LYS A 565 -6.25 -0.78 -33.71
CA LYS A 565 -5.34 -1.30 -34.74
C LYS A 565 -4.78 -2.66 -34.31
N ARG A 566 -4.34 -2.78 -33.04
CA ARG A 566 -3.87 -4.05 -32.47
C ARG A 566 -4.95 -5.11 -32.44
N LEU A 567 -6.18 -4.76 -32.04
CA LEU A 567 -7.28 -5.73 -32.07
C LEU A 567 -7.54 -6.23 -33.49
N LYS A 568 -7.56 -5.31 -34.47
CA LYS A 568 -7.75 -5.67 -35.88
C LYS A 568 -6.65 -6.57 -36.42
N ALA A 569 -5.40 -6.35 -36.02
CA ALA A 569 -4.27 -7.15 -36.47
C ALA A 569 -4.26 -8.56 -35.85
N ASN A 570 -4.54 -8.66 -34.55
CA ASN A 570 -4.37 -9.91 -33.81
C ASN A 570 -5.63 -10.77 -33.75
N ALA A 571 -6.81 -10.16 -33.73
CA ALA A 571 -8.11 -10.85 -33.68
C ALA A 571 -9.13 -10.15 -34.61
N PRO A 572 -8.96 -10.25 -35.94
CA PRO A 572 -9.74 -9.49 -36.92
C PRO A 572 -11.25 -9.79 -36.88
N LYS A 573 -11.68 -11.02 -36.56
CA LYS A 573 -13.11 -11.36 -36.41
C LYS A 573 -13.68 -10.76 -35.14
N ARG A 574 -12.98 -10.83 -34.01
CA ARG A 574 -13.38 -10.12 -32.77
C ARG A 574 -13.49 -8.61 -33.04
N TYR A 575 -12.49 -8.01 -33.70
CA TYR A 575 -12.54 -6.62 -34.12
C TYR A 575 -13.77 -6.30 -34.97
N ALA A 576 -14.09 -7.14 -35.97
CA ALA A 576 -15.21 -6.90 -36.87
C ALA A 576 -16.55 -6.86 -36.13
N VAL A 577 -16.77 -7.78 -35.20
CA VAL A 577 -17.98 -7.83 -34.36
C VAL A 577 -18.07 -6.59 -33.46
N ILE A 578 -17.02 -6.29 -32.70
CA ILE A 578 -17.00 -5.12 -31.81
C ILE A 578 -17.17 -3.81 -32.60
N ASN A 579 -16.52 -3.68 -33.75
CA ASN A 579 -16.66 -2.51 -34.62
C ASN A 579 -18.10 -2.35 -35.13
N LYS A 580 -18.80 -3.44 -35.49
CA LYS A 580 -20.20 -3.40 -35.89
C LYS A 580 -21.09 -2.97 -34.72
N LEU A 581 -20.96 -3.61 -33.54
CA LEU A 581 -21.73 -3.26 -32.35
C LEU A 581 -21.57 -1.78 -31.94
N ILE A 582 -20.39 -1.20 -32.17
CA ILE A 582 -20.11 0.20 -31.82
C ILE A 582 -20.66 1.18 -32.87
N LYS A 583 -20.62 0.83 -34.16
CA LYS A 583 -20.95 1.76 -35.26
C LYS A 583 -22.36 1.61 -35.81
N ASP A 584 -22.90 0.39 -35.82
CA ASP A 584 -24.23 0.08 -36.32
C ASP A 584 -25.21 -0.07 -35.14
N ARG A 585 -26.20 0.83 -35.09
CA ARG A 585 -27.20 0.85 -34.02
C ARG A 585 -28.28 -0.22 -34.16
N THR A 586 -28.36 -0.87 -35.32
CA THR A 586 -29.38 -1.89 -35.65
C THR A 586 -28.86 -3.31 -35.50
N TYR A 587 -27.55 -3.47 -35.34
CA TYR A 587 -26.91 -4.77 -35.20
C TYR A 587 -27.09 -5.34 -33.77
N ALA A 588 -27.59 -6.56 -33.67
CA ALA A 588 -27.93 -7.24 -32.42
C ALA A 588 -26.88 -8.27 -31.95
N GLY A 589 -25.74 -8.36 -32.66
CA GLY A 589 -24.55 -9.09 -32.21
C GLY A 589 -24.55 -10.59 -32.40
#